data_AF-A0A0F9AUN1-F1
#
_entry.id   AF-A0A0F9AUN1-F1
#
_cell.length_a   1.000
_cell.length_b   1.000
_cell.length_c   1.000
_cell.angle_alpha   90.00
_cell.angle_beta   90.00
_cell.angle_gamma   90.00
#
_symmetry.space_group_name_H-M   'P 1'
#
loop_
_entity.id
_entity.type
_entity.pdbx_description
1 polymer ?
#
loop_
_entity_poly.entity_id
_entity_poly.type
_entity_poly.pdbx_seq_one_letter_code
_entity_poly.pdbx_strand_id
1 'polypeptide(L)'
;MSIIEFVRDGKILDPPEVNGVPIQRRNVFMDEKEKGRIGGPSSHFEIKESGVRVKFDSGMVRDVGVFKARFFRCLAGPMLRRWAEHLHKGQEKYPDVSPGVANWTLAQGEEELQRFKESALDHMIDWLEGKEDEDHGAAVFFNINGAEYVKEGIRDGKSIKTAAQEGQTPKGG
;
A
#
# COMPACT_ATOMS: atom_id res chain seq x y z
N MET A 1 1.16 8.15 20.86
CA MET A 1 2.05 8.35 22.03
C MET A 1 2.95 9.52 21.68
N SER A 2 2.67 10.69 22.27
CA SER A 2 3.43 11.95 22.11
C SER A 2 4.70 11.86 22.97
N ILE A 3 5.83 12.38 22.50
CA ILE A 3 7.10 12.39 23.25
C ILE A 3 6.95 13.42 24.37
N ILE A 4 6.53 12.95 25.54
CA ILE A 4 6.54 13.69 26.80
C ILE A 4 7.96 13.65 27.35
N GLU A 5 8.46 14.80 27.80
CA GLU A 5 9.77 14.95 28.43
C GLU A 5 9.87 14.08 29.70
N PHE A 6 10.82 13.15 29.73
CA PHE A 6 11.14 12.38 30.93
C PHE A 6 12.10 13.20 31.81
N VAL A 7 11.55 13.99 32.73
CA VAL A 7 12.29 14.62 33.84
C VAL A 7 12.09 13.77 35.08
N ARG A 8 13.19 13.28 35.69
CA ARG A 8 13.17 12.63 37.01
C ARG A 8 14.16 13.37 37.91
N ASP A 9 13.69 13.80 39.09
CA ASP A 9 14.49 14.48 40.11
C ASP A 9 15.27 15.71 39.61
N GLY A 10 14.69 16.46 38.67
CA GLY A 10 15.28 17.69 38.12
C GLY A 10 16.52 17.49 37.27
N LYS A 11 16.85 16.25 36.88
CA LYS A 11 17.98 15.93 36.00
C LYS A 11 17.46 15.43 34.64
N ILE A 12 18.01 16.01 33.58
CA ILE A 12 17.78 15.55 32.20
C ILE A 12 18.47 14.19 32.07
N LEU A 13 17.71 13.14 31.75
CA LEU A 13 18.26 11.82 31.45
C LEU A 13 18.92 11.84 30.07
N ASP A 14 20.02 11.09 29.92
CA ASP A 14 20.69 10.91 28.63
C ASP A 14 19.70 10.40 27.55
N PRO A 15 19.85 10.84 26.29
CA PRO A 15 18.96 10.42 25.22
C PRO A 15 19.02 8.89 25.04
N PRO A 16 17.89 8.23 24.73
CA PRO A 16 17.89 6.79 24.53
C PRO A 16 18.86 6.40 23.41
N GLU A 17 19.70 5.41 23.68
CA GLU A 17 20.61 4.82 22.70
C GLU A 17 19.90 3.77 21.85
N VAL A 18 20.24 3.69 20.57
CA VAL A 18 19.92 2.54 19.71
C VAL A 18 21.24 1.95 19.24
N ASN A 19 21.52 0.70 19.59
CA ASN A 19 22.75 -0.02 19.25
C ASN A 19 24.05 0.73 19.64
N GLY A 20 24.07 1.35 20.83
CA GLY A 20 25.26 2.04 21.36
C GLY A 20 25.63 3.34 20.65
N VAL A 21 24.71 3.91 19.84
CA VAL A 21 24.91 5.20 19.19
C VAL A 21 24.01 6.25 19.88
N PRO A 22 24.60 7.30 20.50
CA PRO A 22 23.83 8.38 21.10
C PRO A 22 23.05 9.17 20.04
N ILE A 23 21.75 9.37 20.26
CA ILE A 23 20.92 10.23 19.40
C ILE A 23 21.29 11.69 19.72
N GLN A 24 22.16 12.29 18.90
CA GLN A 24 22.50 13.71 19.03
C GLN A 24 21.30 14.58 18.65
N ARG A 25 20.88 15.48 19.55
CA ARG A 25 19.99 16.60 19.21
C ARG A 25 20.77 17.54 18.29
N ARG A 26 20.36 17.69 17.02
CA ARG A 26 20.87 18.77 16.16
C ARG A 26 19.81 19.83 15.94
N ASN A 27 20.19 21.07 16.28
CA ASN A 27 19.53 22.28 15.82
C ASN A 27 19.59 22.30 14.28
N VAL A 28 18.43 22.45 13.65
CA VAL A 28 18.30 22.57 12.20
C VAL A 28 18.73 23.97 11.81
N PHE A 29 19.88 24.10 11.15
CA PHE A 29 20.24 25.30 10.40
C PHE A 29 20.04 24.98 8.91
N MET A 30 19.13 25.69 8.24
CA MET A 30 19.03 25.68 6.78
C MET A 30 20.02 26.70 6.19
N ASP A 31 20.78 26.29 5.18
CA ASP A 31 21.70 27.14 4.43
C ASP A 31 20.94 27.84 3.27
N GLU A 32 21.05 29.16 3.15
CA GLU A 32 20.31 30.00 2.19
C GLU A 32 20.77 29.83 0.72
N LYS A 33 21.73 28.94 0.42
CA LYS A 33 22.34 28.82 -0.91
C LYS A 33 21.57 28.00 -1.95
N GLU A 34 20.43 27.40 -1.62
CA GLU A 34 19.65 26.56 -2.58
C GLU A 34 18.63 27.32 -3.45
N LYS A 35 18.77 28.64 -3.63
CA LYS A 35 17.77 29.48 -4.33
C LYS A 35 17.88 29.59 -5.86
N GLY A 36 18.60 28.72 -6.57
CA GLY A 36 18.62 28.88 -8.03
C GLY A 36 19.26 27.77 -8.85
N ARG A 37 18.40 26.96 -9.48
CA ARG A 37 18.65 26.37 -10.81
C ARG A 37 17.32 26.00 -11.45
N ILE A 38 17.00 26.65 -12.58
CA ILE A 38 15.80 26.45 -13.40
C ILE A 38 16.19 25.56 -14.58
N GLY A 39 15.41 24.50 -14.88
CA GLY A 39 15.57 23.72 -16.11
C GLY A 39 14.61 22.53 -16.28
N GLY A 40 13.56 22.71 -17.09
CA GLY A 40 12.81 21.64 -17.81
C GLY A 40 11.65 20.94 -17.07
N PRO A 41 10.56 20.51 -17.76
CA PRO A 41 9.43 19.82 -17.13
C PRO A 41 9.79 18.34 -16.89
N SER A 42 10.48 18.06 -15.80
CA SER A 42 10.58 16.70 -15.27
C SER A 42 9.50 16.53 -14.20
N SER A 43 8.68 15.49 -14.36
CA SER A 43 7.73 15.04 -13.33
C SER A 43 8.45 15.01 -11.99
N HIS A 44 8.03 15.87 -11.06
CA HIS A 44 8.68 16.06 -9.77
C HIS A 44 8.70 14.74 -8.98
N PHE A 45 9.79 14.00 -9.08
CA PHE A 45 10.08 12.89 -8.19
C PHE A 45 10.62 13.49 -6.89
N GLU A 46 9.72 13.70 -5.93
CA GLU A 46 10.09 14.11 -4.58
C GLU A 46 10.76 12.95 -3.84
N ILE A 47 11.99 13.16 -3.37
CA ILE A 47 12.70 12.20 -2.53
C ILE A 47 12.18 12.34 -1.10
N LYS A 48 11.34 11.40 -0.67
CA LYS A 48 10.80 11.38 0.71
C LYS A 48 11.86 10.97 1.73
N GLU A 49 12.12 11.84 2.70
CA GLU A 49 13.19 11.69 3.70
C GLU A 49 12.64 11.38 5.11
N SER A 50 13.31 10.49 5.86
CA SER A 50 12.93 10.17 7.24
C SER A 50 13.54 11.09 8.31
N GLY A 51 14.50 11.95 7.92
CA GLY A 51 15.30 12.76 8.83
C GLY A 51 16.44 12.01 9.55
N VAL A 52 16.54 10.68 9.40
CA VAL A 52 17.59 9.86 10.04
C VAL A 52 18.49 9.25 8.97
N ARG A 53 19.82 9.30 9.15
CA ARG A 53 20.80 8.80 8.18
C ARG A 53 21.77 7.79 8.80
N VAL A 54 22.13 6.76 8.03
CA VAL A 54 23.27 5.87 8.31
C VAL A 54 24.38 6.20 7.33
N LYS A 55 25.59 6.42 7.86
CA LYS A 55 26.82 6.58 7.09
C LYS A 55 27.58 5.24 7.10
N PHE A 56 28.03 4.81 5.93
CA PHE A 56 28.84 3.61 5.75
C PHE A 56 30.31 4.01 5.58
N ASP A 57 31.24 3.10 5.87
CA ASP A 57 32.69 3.35 5.78
C ASP A 57 33.16 3.70 4.36
N SER A 58 32.42 3.24 3.34
CA SER A 58 32.62 3.63 1.94
C SER A 58 32.27 5.10 1.65
N GLY A 59 31.75 5.84 2.62
CA GLY A 59 31.26 7.20 2.48
C GLY A 59 29.79 7.32 2.04
N MET A 60 29.11 6.20 1.76
CA MET A 60 27.69 6.20 1.43
C MET A 60 26.85 6.70 2.61
N VAL A 61 25.85 7.56 2.34
CA VAL A 61 24.84 7.97 3.33
C VAL A 61 23.47 7.53 2.84
N ARG A 62 22.71 6.80 3.67
CA ARG A 62 21.35 6.37 3.33
C ARG A 62 20.36 6.76 4.41
N ASP A 63 19.16 7.09 3.97
CA ASP A 63 18.00 7.31 4.83
C ASP A 63 17.65 6.03 5.60
N VAL A 64 17.46 6.15 6.92
CA VAL A 64 17.00 5.03 7.74
C VAL A 64 15.49 4.97 7.60
N GLY A 65 14.98 4.00 6.85
CA GLY A 65 13.55 3.83 6.63
C GLY A 65 12.75 3.40 7.86
N VAL A 66 12.99 3.98 9.05
CA VAL A 66 12.33 3.64 10.33
C VAL A 66 10.81 3.72 10.20
N PHE A 67 10.29 4.65 9.41
CA PHE A 67 8.86 4.85 9.16
C PHE A 67 8.37 4.26 7.83
N LYS A 68 9.22 3.53 7.08
CA LYS A 68 8.86 2.97 5.77
C LYS A 68 8.39 1.52 5.95
N ALA A 69 7.25 1.20 5.34
CA ALA A 69 6.80 -0.19 5.24
C ALA A 69 7.90 -1.04 4.58
N ARG A 70 8.28 -2.14 5.23
CA ARG A 70 9.29 -3.06 4.70
C ARG A 70 8.60 -4.12 3.85
N PHE A 71 8.28 -3.77 2.60
CA PHE A 71 7.51 -4.64 1.69
C PHE A 71 8.10 -6.06 1.53
N PHE A 72 9.42 -6.23 1.60
CA PHE A 72 10.03 -7.57 1.53
C PHE A 72 9.57 -8.52 2.65
N ARG A 73 9.06 -8.00 3.77
CA ARG A 73 8.51 -8.82 4.85
C ARG A 73 7.22 -9.54 4.42
N CYS A 74 6.49 -9.02 3.44
CA CYS A 74 5.35 -9.73 2.85
C CYS A 74 5.78 -10.99 2.07
N LEU A 75 7.06 -11.11 1.71
CA LEU A 75 7.62 -12.30 1.07
C LEU A 75 7.98 -13.39 2.11
N ALA A 76 7.94 -13.09 3.40
CA ALA A 76 8.25 -14.06 4.44
C ALA A 76 7.05 -14.99 4.67
N GLY A 77 7.20 -16.25 4.28
CA GLY A 77 6.18 -17.31 4.47
C GLY A 77 5.49 -17.74 3.17
N PRO A 78 4.55 -18.69 3.25
CA PRO A 78 3.96 -19.32 2.06
C PRO A 78 2.85 -18.48 1.40
N MET A 79 2.31 -17.47 2.09
CA MET A 79 1.07 -16.82 1.68
C MET A 79 1.16 -16.12 0.34
N LEU A 80 2.28 -15.46 0.01
CA LEU A 80 2.42 -14.79 -1.28
C LEU A 80 2.31 -15.77 -2.46
N ARG A 81 2.95 -16.94 -2.34
CA ARG A 81 2.87 -17.99 -3.35
C ARG A 81 1.44 -18.50 -3.49
N ARG A 82 0.80 -18.84 -2.37
CA ARG A 82 -0.59 -19.30 -2.30
C ARG A 82 -1.55 -18.30 -2.94
N TRP A 83 -1.39 -17.02 -2.65
CA TRP A 83 -2.21 -15.95 -3.23
C TRP A 83 -1.98 -15.80 -4.74
N ALA A 84 -0.74 -15.85 -5.21
CA ALA A 84 -0.43 -15.82 -6.63
C ALA A 84 -1.05 -17.03 -7.39
N GLU A 85 -0.98 -18.23 -6.80
CA GLU A 85 -1.60 -19.44 -7.35
C GLU A 85 -3.14 -19.33 -7.36
N HIS A 86 -3.73 -18.74 -6.32
CA HIS A 86 -5.17 -18.48 -6.25
C HIS A 86 -5.62 -17.51 -7.36
N LEU A 87 -4.86 -16.41 -7.58
CA LEU A 87 -5.11 -15.48 -8.68
C LEU A 87 -4.99 -16.14 -10.05
N HIS A 88 -3.99 -17.01 -10.24
CA HIS A 88 -3.82 -17.76 -11.48
C HIS A 88 -5.00 -18.70 -11.77
N LYS A 89 -5.46 -19.47 -10.78
CA LYS A 89 -6.67 -20.29 -10.90
C LYS A 89 -7.91 -19.43 -11.21
N GLY A 90 -7.98 -18.26 -10.58
CA GLY A 90 -9.01 -17.26 -10.87
C GLY A 90 -8.98 -16.80 -12.33
N GLN A 91 -7.80 -16.57 -12.90
CA GLN A 91 -7.61 -16.21 -14.31
C GLN A 91 -7.99 -17.35 -15.27
N GLU A 92 -7.72 -18.61 -14.93
CA GLU A 92 -8.17 -19.75 -15.74
C GLU A 92 -9.70 -19.82 -15.81
N LYS A 93 -10.38 -19.53 -14.70
CA LYS A 93 -11.86 -19.52 -14.62
C LYS A 93 -12.49 -18.26 -15.23
N TYR A 94 -11.86 -17.11 -15.02
CA TYR A 94 -12.28 -15.80 -15.49
C TYR A 94 -11.11 -15.16 -16.25
N PRO A 95 -10.99 -15.43 -17.56
CA PRO A 95 -9.88 -14.95 -18.37
C PRO A 95 -9.70 -13.44 -18.29
N ASP A 96 -8.45 -13.01 -18.49
CA ASP A 96 -8.13 -11.60 -18.59
C ASP A 96 -8.99 -10.91 -19.67
N VAL A 97 -9.49 -9.72 -19.36
CA VAL A 97 -10.28 -8.88 -20.27
C VAL A 97 -9.43 -8.45 -21.48
N SER A 98 -8.13 -8.27 -21.24
CA SER A 98 -7.09 -8.03 -22.24
C SER A 98 -5.75 -8.47 -21.62
N PRO A 99 -4.70 -8.77 -22.39
CA PRO A 99 -3.45 -9.30 -21.85
C PRO A 99 -2.93 -8.51 -20.63
N GLY A 100 -2.95 -9.13 -19.45
CA GLY A 100 -2.50 -8.52 -18.19
C GLY A 100 -3.55 -7.69 -17.43
N VAL A 101 -4.82 -7.71 -17.87
CA VAL A 101 -5.94 -7.03 -17.20
C VAL A 101 -6.92 -8.08 -16.67
N ALA A 102 -6.81 -8.37 -15.36
CA ALA A 102 -7.61 -9.40 -14.72
C ALA A 102 -9.10 -9.02 -14.64
N ASN A 103 -10.00 -9.99 -14.83
CA ASN A 103 -11.45 -9.74 -14.84
C ASN A 103 -11.98 -9.00 -13.59
N TRP A 104 -11.46 -9.34 -12.40
CA TRP A 104 -11.92 -8.72 -11.14
C TRP A 104 -11.63 -7.21 -11.04
N THR A 105 -10.72 -6.66 -11.86
CA THR A 105 -10.42 -5.22 -11.88
C THR A 105 -11.50 -4.38 -12.57
N LEU A 106 -12.51 -5.02 -13.17
CA LEU A 106 -13.69 -4.35 -13.74
C LEU A 106 -14.66 -3.84 -12.67
N ALA A 107 -14.53 -4.29 -11.43
CA ALA A 107 -15.40 -3.89 -10.33
C ALA A 107 -15.24 -2.40 -9.97
N GLN A 108 -16.35 -1.70 -9.80
CA GLN A 108 -16.41 -0.25 -9.67
C GLN A 108 -17.62 0.27 -8.85
N GLY A 109 -18.54 -0.59 -8.42
CA GLY A 109 -19.74 -0.21 -7.67
C GLY A 109 -19.77 -0.66 -6.20
N GLU A 110 -20.68 -0.07 -5.43
CA GLU A 110 -20.94 -0.42 -4.03
C GLU A 110 -21.42 -1.88 -3.88
N GLU A 111 -22.19 -2.39 -4.86
CA GLU A 111 -22.64 -3.78 -4.86
C GLU A 111 -21.45 -4.74 -4.91
N GLU A 112 -20.49 -4.51 -5.81
CA GLU A 112 -19.30 -5.35 -5.96
C GLU A 112 -18.38 -5.23 -4.75
N LEU A 113 -18.25 -4.02 -4.18
CA LEU A 113 -17.55 -3.81 -2.91
C LEU A 113 -18.16 -4.66 -1.79
N GLN A 114 -19.50 -4.69 -1.70
CA GLN A 114 -20.21 -5.48 -0.70
C GLN A 114 -20.01 -6.98 -0.92
N ARG A 115 -20.01 -7.46 -2.18
CA ARG A 115 -19.72 -8.87 -2.51
C ARG A 115 -18.32 -9.30 -2.09
N PHE A 116 -17.31 -8.46 -2.33
CA PHE A 116 -15.94 -8.75 -1.85
C PHE A 116 -15.90 -8.85 -0.32
N LYS A 117 -16.59 -7.98 0.41
CA LYS A 117 -16.64 -8.03 1.89
C LYS A 117 -17.33 -9.29 2.41
N GLU A 118 -18.46 -9.67 1.82
CA GLU A 118 -19.19 -10.89 2.17
C GLU A 118 -18.34 -12.13 1.93
N SER A 119 -17.78 -12.26 0.73
CA SER A 119 -16.91 -13.40 0.40
C SER A 119 -15.65 -13.45 1.25
N ALA A 120 -15.05 -12.30 1.61
CA ALA A 120 -13.93 -12.27 2.54
C ALA A 120 -14.31 -12.83 3.92
N LEU A 121 -15.52 -12.54 4.41
CA LEU A 121 -16.00 -13.05 5.69
C LEU A 121 -16.26 -14.56 5.63
N ASP A 122 -16.91 -15.04 4.56
CA ASP A 122 -17.20 -16.47 4.40
C ASP A 122 -15.91 -17.30 4.38
N HIS A 123 -14.92 -16.92 3.55
CA HIS A 123 -13.64 -17.61 3.53
C HIS A 123 -12.84 -17.45 4.83
N MET A 124 -13.02 -16.35 5.58
CA MET A 124 -12.39 -16.20 6.89
C MET A 124 -12.96 -17.19 7.90
N ILE A 125 -14.28 -17.39 7.90
CA ILE A 125 -14.94 -18.37 8.76
C ILE A 125 -14.43 -19.77 8.41
N ASP A 126 -14.42 -20.13 7.13
CA ASP A 126 -13.93 -21.43 6.68
C ASP A 126 -12.45 -21.68 7.03
N TRP A 127 -11.61 -20.63 6.92
CA TRP A 127 -10.22 -20.68 7.34
C TRP A 127 -10.06 -20.89 8.85
N LEU A 128 -10.87 -20.22 9.67
CA LEU A 128 -10.87 -20.37 11.13
C LEU A 128 -11.38 -21.74 11.58
N GLU A 129 -12.31 -22.33 10.82
CA GLU A 129 -12.80 -23.70 11.02
C GLU A 129 -11.80 -24.77 10.56
N GLY A 130 -10.75 -24.38 9.84
CA GLY A 130 -9.72 -25.29 9.36
C GLY A 130 -10.15 -26.14 8.18
N LYS A 131 -11.08 -25.65 7.35
CA LYS A 131 -11.45 -26.30 6.08
C LYS A 131 -10.27 -26.25 5.10
N GLU A 132 -10.17 -27.27 4.24
CA GLU A 132 -9.05 -27.47 3.31
C GLU A 132 -9.51 -27.82 1.87
N ASP A 133 -10.80 -27.71 1.57
CA ASP A 133 -11.36 -27.96 0.23
C ASP A 133 -10.97 -26.88 -0.79
N GLU A 134 -10.56 -25.70 -0.31
CA GLU A 134 -9.90 -24.66 -1.11
C GLU A 134 -8.85 -23.91 -0.27
N ASP A 135 -8.08 -23.04 -0.94
CA ASP A 135 -7.16 -22.15 -0.22
C ASP A 135 -7.91 -20.92 0.33
N HIS A 136 -8.68 -21.13 1.41
CA HIS A 136 -9.49 -20.08 2.03
C HIS A 136 -8.64 -18.88 2.48
N GLY A 137 -7.45 -19.12 3.02
CA GLY A 137 -6.54 -18.05 3.44
C GLY A 137 -6.13 -17.12 2.28
N ALA A 138 -5.80 -17.69 1.12
CA ALA A 138 -5.53 -16.91 -0.09
C ALA A 138 -6.79 -16.21 -0.63
N ALA A 139 -7.96 -16.86 -0.53
CA ALA A 139 -9.23 -16.29 -0.94
C ALA A 139 -9.62 -15.05 -0.11
N VAL A 140 -9.35 -15.05 1.21
CA VAL A 140 -9.48 -13.86 2.07
C VAL A 140 -8.60 -12.71 1.57
N PHE A 141 -7.32 -12.98 1.27
CA PHE A 141 -6.40 -11.97 0.74
C PHE A 141 -6.88 -11.40 -0.59
N PHE A 142 -7.37 -12.25 -1.49
CA PHE A 142 -7.96 -11.82 -2.75
C PHE A 142 -9.14 -10.89 -2.54
N ASN A 143 -10.11 -11.27 -1.70
CA ASN A 143 -11.32 -10.48 -1.50
C ASN A 143 -11.07 -9.16 -0.77
N ILE A 144 -10.18 -9.12 0.21
CA ILE A 144 -9.77 -7.86 0.86
C ILE A 144 -9.11 -6.93 -0.15
N ASN A 145 -8.20 -7.45 -1.00
CA ASN A 145 -7.56 -6.66 -2.04
C ASN A 145 -8.58 -6.14 -3.08
N GLY A 146 -9.55 -6.97 -3.48
CA GLY A 146 -10.64 -6.56 -4.36
C GLY A 146 -11.50 -5.44 -3.75
N ALA A 147 -11.87 -5.57 -2.47
CA ALA A 147 -12.63 -4.55 -1.76
C ALA A 147 -11.87 -3.20 -1.68
N GLU A 148 -10.58 -3.21 -1.31
CA GLU A 148 -9.78 -1.98 -1.27
C GLU A 148 -9.58 -1.39 -2.67
N TYR A 149 -9.39 -2.21 -3.71
CA TYR A 149 -9.32 -1.74 -5.10
C TYR A 149 -10.60 -0.98 -5.52
N VAL A 150 -11.78 -1.56 -5.27
CA VAL A 150 -13.07 -0.93 -5.60
C VAL A 150 -13.28 0.35 -4.79
N LYS A 151 -13.00 0.31 -3.48
CA LYS A 151 -13.12 1.47 -2.58
C LYS A 151 -12.21 2.63 -2.99
N GLU A 152 -10.99 2.35 -3.43
CA GLU A 152 -10.10 3.37 -4.00
C GLU A 152 -10.68 3.93 -5.31
N GLY A 153 -11.20 3.07 -6.19
CA GLY A 153 -11.88 3.50 -7.42
C GLY A 153 -13.07 4.44 -7.17
N ILE A 154 -13.93 4.10 -6.20
CA ILE A 154 -15.07 4.92 -5.77
C ILE A 154 -14.59 6.27 -5.22
N ARG A 155 -13.58 6.26 -4.34
CA ARG A 155 -13.02 7.48 -3.73
C ARG A 155 -12.45 8.43 -4.79
N ASP A 156 -11.76 7.89 -5.79
CA ASP A 156 -11.08 8.68 -6.81
C ASP A 156 -12.04 9.10 -7.94
N GLY A 157 -13.33 8.77 -7.84
CA GLY A 157 -14.35 9.13 -8.84
C GLY A 157 -14.14 8.44 -10.19
N LYS A 158 -13.40 7.32 -10.23
CA LYS A 158 -13.21 6.51 -11.44
C LYS A 158 -14.53 5.81 -11.79
N SER A 159 -15.39 6.53 -12.50
CA SER A 159 -16.46 5.91 -13.28
C SER A 159 -15.86 5.50 -14.62
N ILE A 160 -15.68 4.20 -14.86
CA ILE A 160 -15.54 3.75 -16.25
C ILE A 160 -16.94 3.89 -16.83
N LYS A 161 -17.12 4.83 -17.75
CA LYS A 161 -18.34 4.92 -18.56
C LYS A 161 -18.57 3.55 -19.18
N THR A 162 -19.54 2.80 -18.66
CA THR A 162 -20.04 1.61 -19.33
C THR A 162 -20.53 2.03 -20.71
N ALA A 163 -20.16 1.27 -21.75
CA ALA A 163 -20.61 1.44 -23.13
C ALA A 163 -22.14 1.22 -23.33
N ALA A 164 -22.95 1.39 -22.28
CA ALA A 164 -24.40 1.29 -22.29
C ALA A 164 -25.11 2.64 -22.50
N GLN A 165 -24.38 3.75 -22.69
CA GLN A 165 -24.96 5.09 -22.91
C GLN A 165 -24.80 5.63 -24.35
N GLU A 166 -24.42 4.79 -25.32
CA GLU A 166 -24.51 5.12 -26.75
C GLU A 166 -25.55 4.20 -27.41
N GLY A 167 -26.84 4.50 -27.16
CA GLY A 167 -27.92 3.67 -27.69
C GLY A 167 -29.31 4.29 -27.70
N GLN A 168 -29.45 5.59 -27.41
CA GLN A 168 -30.70 6.31 -27.64
C GLN A 168 -30.47 7.40 -28.67
N THR A 169 -30.60 7.02 -29.93
CA THR A 169 -31.05 7.97 -30.97
C THR A 169 -32.42 8.49 -30.54
N PRO A 170 -32.63 9.80 -30.39
CA PRO A 170 -33.98 10.32 -30.33
C PRO A 170 -34.63 10.05 -31.69
N LYS A 171 -35.58 9.10 -31.72
CA LYS A 171 -36.59 9.06 -32.78
C LYS A 171 -37.39 10.36 -32.71
N GLY A 172 -37.66 10.90 -33.88
CA GLY A 172 -38.09 12.28 -34.10
C GLY A 172 -39.39 12.70 -33.42
N GLY A 173 -39.50 14.03 -33.36
CA GLY A 173 -40.69 14.84 -33.16
C GLY A 173 -40.37 16.24 -33.66
#